data_AF-A0A1Q3US19-F1
#
_entry.id   AF-A0A1Q3US19-F1
#
_cell.length_a   1.000
_cell.length_b   1.000
_cell.length_c   1.000
_cell.angle_alpha   90.00
_cell.angle_beta   90.00
_cell.angle_gamma   90.00
#
_symmetry.space_group_name_H-M   'P 1'
#
loop_
_entity.id
_entity.type
_entity.pdbx_description
1 polymer ?
#
loop_
_entity_poly.entity_id
_entity_poly.type
_entity_poly.pdbx_seq_one_letter_code
_entity_poly.pdbx_strand_id
1 'polypeptide(L)'
;MAAPVQARGTVTLYKNPQCGCCEGYADYLRNNGFEVKVLPSHDLLVMGQNYGIPDEDAPCHISVIGDYVVGGHMPIEVVNRLLSEKPKITGINLPGMPTGTPGMPGPKMQLTIYEIGQRPPKVYAVV
;
A
#
# COMPACT_ATOMS: atom_id res chain seq x y z
N MET A 1 -9.69 27.99 16.33
CA MET A 1 -10.62 27.00 15.75
C MET A 1 -9.83 26.25 14.68
N ALA A 2 -9.49 24.98 14.91
CA ALA A 2 -8.75 24.18 13.93
C ALA A 2 -9.71 23.78 12.80
N ALA A 3 -9.33 24.09 11.56
CA ALA A 3 -10.07 23.61 10.39
C ALA A 3 -10.13 22.08 10.42
N PRO A 4 -11.26 21.45 10.03
CA PRO A 4 -11.27 20.02 9.85
C PRO A 4 -10.25 19.71 8.75
N VAL A 5 -9.22 18.93 9.09
CA VAL A 5 -8.41 18.26 8.08
C VAL A 5 -9.42 17.41 7.30
N GLN A 6 -9.84 17.86 6.13
CA GLN A 6 -10.56 17.00 5.21
C GLN A 6 -9.62 15.84 4.91
N ALA A 7 -9.91 14.67 5.48
CA ALA A 7 -9.16 13.47 5.20
C ALA A 7 -9.14 13.30 3.68
N ARG A 8 -7.94 13.20 3.09
CA ARG A 8 -7.77 12.98 1.63
C ARG A 8 -8.46 11.70 1.17
N GLY A 9 -8.68 10.79 2.11
CA GLY A 9 -9.46 9.57 2.00
C GLY A 9 -9.27 8.72 3.27
N THR A 10 -10.17 7.76 3.47
CA THR A 10 -9.98 6.72 4.49
C THR A 10 -9.16 5.58 3.89
N VAL A 11 -8.14 5.16 4.62
CA VAL A 11 -7.28 4.02 4.28
C VAL A 11 -7.50 2.93 5.32
N THR A 12 -7.86 1.74 4.88
CA THR A 12 -7.90 0.56 5.76
C THR A 12 -6.63 -0.25 5.54
N LEU A 13 -5.73 -0.21 6.52
CA LEU A 13 -4.47 -0.94 6.49
C LEU A 13 -4.64 -2.26 7.23
N TYR A 14 -4.66 -3.35 6.48
CA TYR A 14 -4.60 -4.70 7.00
C TYR A 14 -3.13 -5.07 7.22
N LYS A 15 -2.75 -5.38 8.46
CA LYS A 15 -1.38 -5.79 8.80
C LYS A 15 -1.35 -7.14 9.50
N ASN A 16 -0.22 -7.83 9.40
CA ASN A 16 0.05 -8.95 10.30
C ASN A 16 0.28 -8.37 11.71
N PRO A 17 -0.47 -8.81 12.74
CA PRO A 17 -0.30 -8.32 14.11
C PRO A 17 1.12 -8.51 14.67
N GLN A 18 1.90 -9.45 14.13
CA GLN A 18 3.27 -9.72 14.56
C GLN A 18 4.32 -8.81 13.88
N CYS A 19 3.94 -7.94 12.95
CA CYS A 19 4.86 -7.13 12.16
C CYS A 19 4.88 -5.66 12.61
N GLY A 20 5.96 -5.26 13.30
CA GLY A 20 6.09 -3.91 13.86
C GLY A 20 6.32 -2.79 12.83
N CYS A 21 6.91 -3.08 11.66
CA CYS A 21 7.17 -2.05 10.65
C CYS A 21 5.89 -1.53 9.97
N CYS A 22 4.80 -2.29 10.01
CA CYS A 22 3.52 -1.91 9.43
C CYS A 22 2.86 -0.73 10.14
N GLU A 23 3.15 -0.52 11.43
CA GLU A 23 2.66 0.67 12.16
C GLU A 23 3.33 1.94 11.67
N GLY A 24 4.64 1.89 11.40
CA GLY A 24 5.36 3.02 10.84
C GLY A 24 4.77 3.47 9.50
N TYR A 25 4.28 2.53 8.67
CA TYR A 25 3.60 2.88 7.43
C TYR A 25 2.22 3.52 7.66
N ALA A 26 1.47 3.04 8.65
CA ALA A 26 0.20 3.66 9.04
C ALA A 26 0.40 5.11 9.50
N ASP A 27 1.42 5.38 10.33
CA ASP A 27 1.74 6.74 10.77
C ASP A 27 2.29 7.62 9.64
N TYR A 28 3.04 7.04 8.70
CA TYR A 28 3.44 7.74 7.48
C TYR A 28 2.22 8.22 6.68
N LEU A 29 1.23 7.35 6.46
CA LEU A 29 0.00 7.71 5.75
C LEU A 29 -0.82 8.78 6.52
N ARG A 30 -0.92 8.67 7.84
CA ARG A 30 -1.59 9.69 8.69
C ARG A 30 -0.90 11.05 8.58
N ASN A 31 0.43 11.09 8.64
CA ASN A 31 1.21 12.31 8.45
C ASN A 31 1.03 12.94 7.06
N ASN A 32 0.62 12.15 6.06
CA ASN A 32 0.31 12.62 4.72
C ASN A 32 -1.17 13.04 4.53
N GLY A 33 -1.96 13.10 5.61
CA GLY A 33 -3.34 13.59 5.61
C GLY A 33 -4.41 12.55 5.28
N PHE A 34 -4.07 11.25 5.40
CA PHE A 34 -5.03 10.16 5.26
C PHE A 34 -5.57 9.70 6.61
N GLU A 35 -6.84 9.29 6.65
CA GLU A 35 -7.41 8.68 7.85
C GLU A 35 -7.14 7.17 7.81
N VAL A 36 -6.19 6.69 8.61
CA VAL A 36 -5.73 5.29 8.54
C VAL A 36 -6.34 4.45 9.65
N LYS A 37 -7.19 3.50 9.27
CA LYS A 37 -7.74 2.45 10.11
C LYS A 37 -6.86 1.21 10.01
N VAL A 38 -6.13 0.89 11.07
CA VAL A 38 -5.29 -0.29 11.14
C VAL A 38 -6.13 -1.47 11.63
N LEU A 39 -6.19 -2.53 10.83
CA LEU A 39 -6.87 -3.78 11.17
C LEU A 39 -5.84 -4.92 11.18
N PRO A 40 -5.58 -5.55 12.34
CA PRO A 40 -4.77 -6.76 12.36
C PRO A 40 -5.53 -7.89 11.65
N SER A 41 -4.88 -8.57 10.72
CA SER A 41 -5.43 -9.70 9.98
C SER A 41 -4.40 -10.81 9.87
N HIS A 42 -4.84 -12.06 10.09
CA HIS A 42 -4.04 -13.26 9.83
C HIS A 42 -4.24 -13.76 8.39
N ASP A 43 -5.27 -13.28 7.71
CA ASP A 43 -5.72 -13.73 6.39
C ASP A 43 -5.15 -12.87 5.25
N LEU A 44 -4.04 -12.15 5.47
CA LEU A 44 -3.43 -11.28 4.46
C LEU A 44 -3.10 -12.01 3.16
N LEU A 45 -2.65 -13.27 3.25
CA LEU A 45 -2.41 -14.12 2.08
C LEU A 45 -3.69 -14.35 1.29
N VAL A 46 -4.76 -14.79 1.95
CA VAL A 46 -6.07 -15.03 1.33
C VAL A 46 -6.64 -13.75 0.74
N MET A 47 -6.50 -12.61 1.44
CA MET A 47 -6.90 -11.31 0.93
C MET A 47 -6.10 -10.94 -0.33
N GLY A 48 -4.78 -11.07 -0.31
CA GLY A 48 -3.92 -10.83 -1.45
C GLY A 48 -4.32 -11.67 -2.66
N GLN A 49 -4.53 -12.97 -2.46
CA GLN A 49 -5.01 -13.89 -3.50
C GLN A 49 -6.37 -13.47 -4.07
N ASN A 50 -7.33 -13.09 -3.22
CA ASN A 50 -8.64 -12.62 -3.63
C ASN A 50 -8.56 -11.34 -4.48
N TYR A 51 -7.57 -10.49 -4.22
CA TYR A 51 -7.32 -9.31 -5.04
C TYR A 51 -6.53 -9.61 -6.32
N GLY A 52 -5.88 -10.77 -6.42
CA GLY A 52 -5.05 -11.16 -7.56
C GLY A 52 -3.55 -10.91 -7.37
N ILE A 53 -3.10 -10.74 -6.13
CA ILE A 53 -1.68 -10.76 -5.75
C ILE A 53 -1.26 -12.23 -5.58
N PRO A 54 -0.25 -12.72 -6.31
CA PRO A 54 0.27 -14.08 -6.12
C PRO A 54 1.00 -14.20 -4.78
N ASP A 55 1.01 -15.39 -4.18
CA ASP A 55 1.59 -15.63 -2.85
C ASP A 55 3.06 -15.22 -2.72
N GLU A 56 3.84 -15.38 -3.79
CA GLU A 56 5.25 -14.98 -3.85
C GLU A 56 5.46 -13.46 -3.77
N ASP A 57 4.45 -12.67 -4.12
CA ASP A 57 4.45 -11.21 -4.10
C ASP A 57 3.64 -10.64 -2.93
N ALA A 58 3.19 -11.48 -2.00
CA ALA A 58 2.33 -11.05 -0.89
C ALA A 58 3.08 -10.09 0.07
N PRO A 59 2.61 -8.86 0.26
CA PRO A 59 3.25 -7.90 1.15
C PRO A 59 2.94 -8.19 2.63
N CYS A 60 3.78 -7.70 3.55
CA CYS A 60 3.53 -7.80 5.00
C CYS A 60 2.27 -7.06 5.48
N HIS A 61 1.75 -6.12 4.67
CA HIS A 61 0.50 -5.41 4.90
C HIS A 61 -0.15 -5.00 3.57
N ILE A 62 -1.48 -4.88 3.59
CA ILE A 62 -2.31 -4.47 2.46
C ILE A 62 -3.11 -3.24 2.89
N SER A 63 -2.98 -2.14 2.15
CA SER A 63 -3.72 -0.90 2.37
C SER A 63 -4.83 -0.77 1.34
N VAL A 64 -6.08 -0.69 1.79
CA VAL A 64 -7.24 -0.47 0.91
C VAL A 64 -7.62 1.00 0.98
N ILE A 65 -7.62 1.68 -0.15
CA ILE A 65 -7.90 3.12 -0.27
C ILE A 65 -9.04 3.31 -1.27
N GLY A 66 -10.25 3.55 -0.76
CA GLY A 66 -11.46 3.51 -1.59
C GLY A 66 -11.62 2.13 -2.22
N ASP A 67 -11.70 2.09 -3.55
CA ASP A 67 -11.82 0.85 -4.34
C ASP A 67 -10.47 0.24 -4.75
N TYR A 68 -9.35 0.87 -4.37
CA TYR A 68 -8.01 0.42 -4.75
C TYR A 68 -7.30 -0.35 -3.64
N VAL A 69 -6.63 -1.43 -4.04
CA VAL A 69 -5.75 -2.21 -3.17
C VAL A 69 -4.31 -1.75 -3.36
N VAL A 70 -3.61 -1.45 -2.28
CA VAL A 70 -2.21 -1.00 -2.27
C VAL A 70 -1.42 -1.96 -1.40
N GLY A 71 -0.64 -2.82 -2.04
CA GLY A 71 0.22 -3.80 -1.37
C GLY A 71 1.63 -3.27 -1.14
N GLY A 72 2.14 -3.41 0.09
CA GLY A 72 3.52 -3.08 0.46
C GLY A 72 3.73 -1.61 0.84
N HIS A 73 5.00 -1.25 1.09
CA HIS A 73 5.43 0.08 1.53
C HIS A 73 5.41 1.10 0.38
N MET A 74 4.21 1.43 -0.10
CA MET A 74 4.04 2.28 -1.28
C MET A 74 4.40 3.75 -0.97
N PRO A 75 5.26 4.40 -1.76
CA PRO A 75 5.51 5.83 -1.62
C PRO A 75 4.22 6.65 -1.82
N ILE A 76 4.08 7.73 -1.04
CA ILE A 76 2.86 8.56 -1.12
C ILE A 76 2.66 9.16 -2.52
N GLU A 77 3.73 9.42 -3.26
CA GLU A 77 3.67 9.95 -4.62
C GLU A 77 2.90 9.02 -5.56
N VAL A 78 3.13 7.71 -5.42
CA VAL A 78 2.44 6.68 -6.22
C VAL A 78 1.00 6.55 -5.78
N VAL A 79 0.73 6.58 -4.48
CA VAL A 79 -0.64 6.56 -3.94
C VAL A 79 -1.42 7.78 -4.43
N ASN A 80 -0.83 8.97 -4.37
CA ASN A 80 -1.44 10.21 -4.86
C ASN A 80 -1.71 10.12 -6.37
N ARG A 81 -0.76 9.57 -7.14
CA ARG A 81 -0.93 9.34 -8.57
C ARG A 81 -2.08 8.38 -8.85
N LEU A 82 -2.17 7.26 -8.13
CA LEU A 82 -3.26 6.29 -8.26
C LEU A 82 -4.62 6.93 -7.99
N LEU A 83 -4.73 7.71 -6.91
CA LEU A 83 -5.96 8.38 -6.52
C LEU A 83 -6.33 9.56 -7.45
N SER A 84 -5.35 10.15 -8.13
CA SER A 84 -5.55 11.22 -9.10
C SER A 84 -5.90 10.70 -10.48
N GLU A 85 -5.18 9.68 -10.98
CA GLU A 85 -5.42 9.08 -12.29
C GLU A 85 -6.66 8.18 -12.30
N LYS A 86 -6.99 7.59 -11.14
CA LYS A 86 -8.07 6.61 -10.96
C LYS A 86 -8.14 5.59 -12.12
N PRO A 87 -7.04 4.88 -12.40
CA PRO A 87 -7.02 3.88 -13.46
C PRO A 87 -8.02 2.77 -13.15
N LYS A 88 -8.56 2.12 -14.18
CA LYS A 88 -9.50 0.99 -14.03
C LYS A 88 -8.76 -0.31 -13.71
N ILE A 89 -8.10 -0.35 -12.55
CA ILE A 89 -7.33 -1.49 -12.03
C ILE A 89 -7.82 -1.85 -10.62
N THR A 90 -7.59 -3.09 -10.19
CA THR A 90 -7.90 -3.52 -8.82
C THR A 90 -7.00 -2.84 -7.80
N GLY A 91 -5.76 -2.56 -8.17
CA GLY A 91 -4.79 -1.98 -7.27
C GLY A 91 -3.36 -2.05 -7.78
N ILE A 92 -2.43 -1.73 -6.90
CA ILE A 92 -0.99 -1.77 -7.13
C ILE A 92 -0.30 -2.56 -6.02
N ASN A 93 0.70 -3.34 -6.38
CA ASN A 93 1.51 -4.12 -5.45
C ASN A 93 2.99 -3.81 -5.64
N LEU A 94 3.68 -3.60 -4.53
CA LEU A 94 5.14 -3.56 -4.49
C LEU A 94 5.63 -4.90 -3.93
N PRO A 95 6.08 -5.83 -4.79
CA PRO A 95 6.60 -7.11 -4.33
C PRO A 95 7.93 -6.95 -3.59
N GLY A 96 8.13 -7.79 -2.57
CA GLY A 96 9.35 -7.85 -1.77
C GLY A 96 9.44 -6.81 -0.64
N MET A 97 10.67 -6.57 -0.18
CA MET A 97 11.02 -5.61 0.88
C MET A 97 12.33 -4.88 0.55
N PRO A 98 12.37 -4.06 -0.50
CA PRO A 98 13.55 -3.28 -0.82
C PRO A 98 13.84 -2.26 0.28
N THR A 99 15.11 -2.14 0.63
CA THR A 99 15.60 -1.11 1.56
C THR A 99 15.34 0.29 0.99
N GLY A 100 15.08 1.26 1.87
CA GLY A 100 14.78 2.65 1.49
C GLY A 100 13.29 2.95 1.24
N THR A 101 12.39 2.05 1.62
CA THR A 101 10.93 2.24 1.57
C THR A 101 10.39 2.93 2.83
N PRO A 102 9.22 3.60 2.78
CA PRO A 102 8.63 4.27 3.95
C PRO A 102 8.33 3.29 5.10
N GLY A 103 9.13 3.33 6.17
CA GLY A 103 9.05 2.37 7.29
C GLY A 103 10.26 1.43 7.41
N MET A 104 11.17 1.41 6.42
CA MET A 104 12.44 0.68 6.45
C MET A 104 13.62 1.62 6.16
N PRO A 105 14.42 2.01 7.18
CA PRO A 105 15.58 2.87 6.97
C PRO A 105 16.64 2.16 6.10
N GLY A 106 17.12 2.82 5.05
CA GLY A 106 18.12 2.28 4.13
C GLY A 106 18.34 3.13 2.87
N PRO A 107 19.32 2.79 2.02
CA PRO A 107 19.54 3.49 0.75
C PRO A 107 18.31 3.34 -0.15
N LYS A 108 17.85 4.44 -0.76
CA LYS A 108 16.74 4.40 -1.72
C LYS A 108 17.13 3.52 -2.90
N MET A 109 16.47 2.37 -3.03
CA MET A 109 16.56 1.53 -4.21
C MET A 109 15.41 1.85 -5.15
N GLN A 110 15.61 1.54 -6.44
CA GLN A 110 14.55 1.64 -7.43
C GLN A 110 13.44 0.64 -7.09
N LEU A 111 12.22 1.12 -6.95
CA LEU A 111 11.02 0.37 -6.62
C LEU A 111 10.19 0.16 -7.88
N THR A 112 10.02 -1.09 -8.29
CA THR A 112 9.13 -1.43 -9.40
C THR A 112 7.76 -1.82 -8.86
N ILE A 113 6.74 -1.07 -9.25
CA ILE A 113 5.36 -1.23 -8.78
C ILE A 113 4.55 -1.86 -9.90
N TYR A 114 3.76 -2.89 -9.56
CA TYR A 114 2.99 -3.66 -10.50
C TYR A 114 1.49 -3.45 -10.29
N GLU A 115 0.71 -3.53 -11.37
CA GLU A 115 -0.75 -3.55 -11.33
C GLU A 115 -1.24 -4.93 -10.83
N ILE A 116 -2.20 -4.92 -9.91
CA ILE A 116 -2.84 -6.13 -9.38
C ILE A 116 -3.90 -6.63 -10.38
N GLY A 117 -3.96 -7.96 -10.58
CA GLY A 117 -5.03 -8.62 -11.34
C GLY A 117 -4.77 -8.76 -12.84
N GLN A 118 -3.65 -8.25 -13.37
CA GLN A 118 -3.24 -8.51 -14.75
C GLN A 118 -2.20 -9.64 -14.79
N ARG A 119 -2.44 -10.65 -15.65
CA ARG A 119 -1.43 -11.63 -16.04
C ARG A 119 -1.20 -11.52 -17.56
N PRO A 120 0.02 -11.20 -18.02
CA PRO A 120 1.26 -11.01 -17.24
C PRO A 120 1.24 -9.74 -16.36
N PRO A 121 2.03 -9.70 -15.26
CA PRO A 121 2.09 -8.56 -14.37
C PRO A 121 2.54 -7.31 -15.15
N LYS A 122 1.73 -6.25 -15.09
CA LYS A 122 1.99 -5.01 -15.80
C LYS A 122 2.65 -4.02 -14.86
N VAL A 123 3.77 -3.42 -15.29
CA VAL A 123 4.44 -2.37 -14.50
C VAL A 123 3.58 -1.11 -14.52
N TYR A 124 3.20 -0.64 -13.33
CA TYR A 124 2.46 0.61 -13.14
C TYR A 124 3.41 1.82 -13.05
N ALA A 125 4.47 1.68 -12.26
CA ALA A 125 5.45 2.74 -12.04
C ALA A 125 6.80 2.17 -11.62
N VAL A 126 7.87 2.92 -11.88
CA VAL A 126 9.21 2.68 -11.37
C VAL A 126 9.66 3.97 -10.71
N VAL A 127 10.04 3.92 -9.43
CA VAL A 127 10.39 5.10 -8.61
C VAL A 127 11.68 4.92 -7.84
#